data_AF-A0A4Q3CA96-F1
#
_entry.id   AF-A0A4Q3CA96-F1
#
_cell.length_a   1.000
_cell.length_b   1.000
_cell.length_c   1.000
_cell.angle_alpha   90.00
_cell.angle_beta   90.00
_cell.angle_gamma   90.00
#
_symmetry.space_group_name_H-M   'P 1'
#
loop_
_entity.id
_entity.type
_entity.pdbx_description
1 polymer ?
#
loop_
_entity_poly.entity_id
_entity_poly.type
_entity_poly.pdbx_seq_one_letter_code
_entity_poly.pdbx_strand_id
1 'polypeptide(L)' 'YHTAALSTDNLAREYFGDAGMLGYVKNVQREEIRQGIACVKHHNMSGSDIGDDHKDYFAGEAALKAGGAANTMNQFAAA' A
#
# COMPACT_ATOMS: atom_id res chain seq x y z
N TYR A 1 0.24 -17.06 14.87
CA TYR A 1 -1.19 -16.80 15.11
C TYR A 1 -1.41 -15.58 15.99
N HIS A 2 -0.93 -15.58 17.25
CA HIS A 2 -1.18 -14.49 18.22
C HIS A 2 -0.77 -13.08 17.74
N THR A 3 0.38 -12.90 17.09
CA THR A 3 0.82 -11.58 16.60
C THR A 3 -0.17 -10.95 15.62
N ALA A 4 -0.63 -11.72 14.63
CA ALA A 4 -1.58 -11.23 13.64
C ALA A 4 -2.97 -10.95 14.25
N ALA A 5 -3.42 -11.81 15.18
CA ALA A 5 -4.67 -11.59 15.89
C ALA A 5 -4.61 -10.32 16.75
N LEU A 6 -3.53 -10.14 17.52
CA LEU A 6 -3.34 -8.97 18.38
C LEU A 6 -3.19 -7.68 17.57
N SER A 7 -2.45 -7.68 16.45
CA SER A 7 -2.30 -6.49 15.61
C SER A 7 -3.63 -6.07 14.97
N THR A 8 -4.45 -7.06 14.55
CA THR A 8 -5.78 -6.80 13.99
C THR A 8 -6.75 -6.28 15.05
N ASP A 9 -6.75 -6.87 16.26
CA ASP A 9 -7.57 -6.41 17.39
C ASP A 9 -7.23 -4.97 17.80
N ASN A 10 -5.92 -4.67 17.94
CA ASN A 10 -5.46 -3.32 18.24
C ASN A 10 -5.87 -2.30 17.17
N LEU A 11 -5.73 -2.65 15.88
CA LEU A 11 -6.17 -1.80 14.79
C LEU A 11 -7.67 -1.55 14.85
N ALA A 12 -8.49 -2.59 15.00
CA ALA A 12 -9.95 -2.46 15.06
C ALA A 12 -10.40 -1.59 16.23
N ARG A 13 -9.82 -1.81 17.42
CA ARG A 13 -10.14 -1.04 18.63
C ARG A 13 -9.84 0.46 18.47
N GLU A 14 -8.69 0.81 17.90
CA GLU A 14 -8.33 2.21 17.65
C GLU A 14 -9.17 2.83 16.52
N TYR A 15 -9.39 2.07 15.44
CA TYR A 15 -10.10 2.55 14.26
C TYR A 15 -11.58 2.80 14.52
N PHE A 16 -12.24 1.90 15.26
CA PHE A 16 -13.66 2.01 15.57
C PHE A 16 -13.92 2.69 16.92
N GLY A 17 -12.87 2.98 17.69
CA GLY A 17 -12.93 3.84 18.87
C GLY A 17 -12.79 5.32 18.52
N ASP A 18 -12.42 6.12 19.53
CA ASP A 18 -12.42 7.59 19.42
C ASP A 18 -11.40 8.13 18.41
N ALA A 19 -10.31 7.40 18.14
CA ALA A 19 -9.28 7.85 17.22
C ALA A 19 -9.71 7.78 15.75
N GLY A 20 -10.67 6.92 15.39
CA GLY A 20 -11.13 6.80 14.02
C GLY A 20 -9.99 6.48 13.05
N MET A 21 -9.97 7.18 11.92
CA MET A 21 -8.92 7.06 10.92
C MET A 21 -7.51 7.35 11.44
N LEU A 22 -7.38 8.19 12.48
CA LEU A 22 -6.08 8.47 13.08
C LEU A 22 -5.43 7.21 13.66
N GLY A 23 -6.23 6.26 14.17
CA GLY A 23 -5.74 4.97 14.68
C GLY A 23 -4.96 4.19 13.62
N TYR A 24 -5.48 4.15 12.38
CA TYR A 24 -4.80 3.54 11.24
C TYR A 24 -3.58 4.35 10.80
N VAL A 25 -3.74 5.65 10.55
CA VAL A 25 -2.66 6.51 10.02
C VAL A 25 -1.46 6.54 10.97
N LYS A 26 -1.72 6.69 12.27
CA LYS A 26 -0.68 6.82 13.29
C LYS A 26 0.09 5.52 13.49
N ASN A 27 -0.63 4.41 13.68
CA ASN A 27 -0.03 3.17 14.17
C ASN A 27 0.32 2.16 13.07
N VAL A 28 -0.21 2.33 11.85
CA VAL A 28 0.10 1.48 10.70
C VAL A 28 0.89 2.28 9.67
N GLN A 29 0.22 3.18 8.94
CA GLN A 29 0.81 3.79 7.73
C GLN A 29 2.09 4.60 8.03
N ARG A 30 2.09 5.42 9.09
CA ARG A 30 3.28 6.20 9.47
C ARG A 30 4.43 5.32 9.97
N GLU A 31 4.12 4.22 10.65
CA GLU A 31 5.15 3.28 11.11
C GLU A 31 5.75 2.51 9.93
N GLU A 32 4.92 2.06 8.99
CA GLU A 32 5.41 1.42 7.77
C GLU A 32 6.35 2.36 6.98
N ILE A 33 5.98 3.64 6.83
CA ILE A 33 6.85 4.65 6.19
C ILE A 33 8.15 4.84 6.98
N ARG A 34 8.07 5.04 8.31
CA ARG A 34 9.26 5.31 9.14
C ARG A 34 10.24 4.14 9.16
N GLN A 35 9.73 2.92 9.14
CA GLN A 35 10.54 1.70 9.19
C GLN A 35 10.97 1.24 7.79
N GLY A 36 10.56 1.94 6.72
CA GLY A 36 10.91 1.56 5.34
C GLY A 36 10.28 0.24 4.90
N ILE A 37 9.09 -0.10 5.42
CA ILE A 37 8.38 -1.33 5.07
C ILE A 37 7.84 -1.20 3.65
N ALA A 38 8.25 -2.08 2.75
CA ALA A 38 7.86 -2.02 1.34
C ALA A 38 6.33 -2.12 1.12
N CYS A 39 5.58 -2.67 2.08
CA CYS A 39 4.13 -2.80 2.05
C CYS A 39 3.37 -1.47 1.98
N VAL A 40 3.98 -0.33 2.34
CA VAL A 40 3.41 1.02 2.07
C VAL A 40 3.00 1.13 0.60
N LYS A 41 3.82 0.53 -0.27
CA LYS A 41 3.68 0.46 -1.70
C LYS A 41 3.06 -0.89 -2.13
N HIS A 42 1.91 -1.23 -1.56
CA HIS A 42 1.31 -2.58 -1.71
C HIS A 42 1.02 -2.97 -3.16
N HIS A 43 0.73 -2.04 -4.07
CA HIS A 43 0.59 -2.32 -5.50
C HIS A 43 1.88 -2.91 -6.08
N ASN A 44 3.01 -2.23 -5.88
CA ASN A 44 4.33 -2.71 -6.32
C ASN A 44 4.70 -4.02 -5.63
N MET A 45 4.49 -4.14 -4.32
CA MET A 45 4.72 -5.40 -3.59
C MET A 45 3.88 -6.57 -4.09
N SER A 46 2.69 -6.31 -4.63
CA SER A 46 1.84 -7.32 -5.28
C SER A 46 2.21 -7.61 -6.73
N GLY A 47 3.25 -6.96 -7.26
CA GLY A 47 3.80 -7.20 -8.59
C GLY A 47 3.15 -6.39 -9.71
N SER A 48 2.51 -5.24 -9.41
CA SER A 48 1.89 -4.40 -10.44
C SER A 48 2.85 -4.01 -11.56
N ASP A 49 4.09 -3.70 -11.21
CA ASP A 49 5.10 -3.18 -12.14
C ASP A 49 5.56 -4.30 -13.09
N ILE A 50 5.73 -5.53 -12.56
CA ILE A 50 6.01 -6.72 -13.37
C ILE A 50 4.85 -6.99 -14.34
N GLY A 51 3.61 -6.82 -13.86
CA GLY A 51 2.42 -6.96 -14.70
C GLY A 51 2.37 -5.92 -15.81
N ASP A 52 2.78 -4.68 -15.54
CA ASP A 52 2.82 -3.62 -16.54
C ASP A 52 3.96 -3.81 -17.55
N ASP A 53 5.15 -4.24 -17.12
CA ASP A 53 6.26 -4.62 -18.01
C ASP A 53 5.84 -5.75 -18.96
N HIS A 54 5.13 -6.75 -18.44
CA HIS A 54 4.61 -7.85 -19.26
C HIS A 54 3.60 -7.35 -20.30
N LYS A 55 2.69 -6.45 -19.93
CA LYS A 55 1.72 -5.88 -20.88
C LYS A 55 2.42 -5.02 -21.93
N ASP A 56 3.38 -4.20 -21.53
CA ASP A 56 4.16 -3.37 -22.45
C ASP A 56 4.90 -4.24 -23.47
N TYR A 57 5.46 -5.39 -23.05
CA TYR A 57 6.10 -6.34 -23.96
C TYR A 57 5.17 -6.87 -25.06
N PHE A 58 3.91 -7.20 -24.74
CA PHE A 58 2.97 -7.81 -25.70
C PHE A 58 2.11 -6.80 -26.47
N ALA A 59 1.76 -5.67 -25.85
CA ALA A 59 0.78 -4.72 -26.38
C ALA A 59 1.37 -3.33 -26.70
N GLY A 60 2.64 -3.08 -26.34
CA GLY A 60 3.31 -1.81 -26.62
C GLY A 60 2.51 -0.61 -26.12
N GLU A 61 2.33 0.39 -26.98
CA GLU A 61 1.58 1.62 -26.65
C GLU A 61 0.10 1.37 -26.31
N ALA A 62 -0.48 0.23 -26.72
CA ALA A 62 -1.86 -0.12 -26.43
C ALA A 62 -2.04 -0.84 -25.07
N ALA A 63 -0.95 -1.05 -24.31
CA ALA A 63 -0.98 -1.73 -23.02
C ALA A 63 -1.84 -0.99 -21.99
N LEU A 64 -2.83 -1.68 -21.42
CA LEU A 64 -3.64 -1.15 -20.32
C LEU A 64 -2.92 -1.34 -18.98
N LYS A 65 -2.11 -0.35 -18.62
CA LYS A 65 -1.29 -0.35 -17.40
C LYS A 65 -2.06 -0.01 -16.14
N ALA A 66 -1.63 -0.58 -15.01
CA ALA A 66 -2.08 -0.20 -13.68
C ALA A 66 -1.39 1.09 -13.21
N GLY A 67 -0.17 1.34 -13.70
CA GLY A 67 0.56 2.58 -13.55
C GLY A 67 -0.04 3.76 -14.33
N GLY A 68 0.55 4.95 -14.13
CA GLY A 68 0.12 6.18 -14.79
C GLY A 68 -0.05 7.34 -13.82
N ALA A 69 -0.58 8.46 -14.31
CA ALA A 69 -0.69 9.71 -13.54
C ALA A 69 -1.56 9.56 -12.28
N ALA A 70 -2.61 8.75 -12.34
CA ALA A 70 -3.54 8.52 -11.23
C ALA A 70 -3.14 7.36 -10.30
N ASN A 71 -1.94 6.77 -10.48
CA ASN A 71 -1.49 5.69 -9.60
C ASN A 71 -1.29 6.23 -8.17
N THR A 72 -1.93 5.58 -7.20
CA THR A 72 -1.83 5.89 -5.76
C THR A 72 -0.39 5.86 -5.26
N MET A 73 0.46 5.04 -5.88
CA MET A 73 1.90 4.96 -5.63
C MET A 73 2.63 6.30 -5.77
N ASN A 74 2.12 7.22 -6.62
CA ASN A 74 2.69 8.55 -6.82
C ASN A 74 2.63 9.41 -5.55
N GLN A 75 1.72 9.11 -4.62
CA GLN A 75 1.63 9.78 -3.31
C GLN A 75 2.83 9.46 -2.40
N PHE A 76 3.60 8.41 -2.73
CA PHE A 76 4.77 7.95 -1.97
C PHE A 76 6.09 8.19 -2.73
N ALA A 77 6.09 9.01 -3.79
CA ALA A 77 7.26 9.31 -4.60
C ALA A 77 8.16 10.41 -4.00
N ALA A 78 7.63 11.19 -3.04
CA ALA A 78 8.33 12.31 -2.39
C ALA A 78 8.86 11.99 -0.98
N ALA A 79 8.88 10.70 -0.59
CA ALA A 79 9.34 10.23 0.72
C ALA A 79 10.81 9.80 0.68
#